data_AF-A0A4Y3HT26-F1
#
_entry.id   AF-A0A4Y3HT26-F1
#
_cell.length_a   1.000
_cell.length_b   1.000
_cell.length_c   1.000
_cell.angle_alpha   90.00
_cell.angle_beta   90.00
_cell.angle_gamma   90.00
#
_symmetry.space_group_name_H-M   'P 1'
#
loop_
_entity.id
_entity.type
_entity.pdbx_description
1 polymer ?
#
loop_
_entity_poly.entity_id
_entity_poly.type
_entity_poly.pdbx_seq_one_letter_code
_entity_poly.pdbx_strand_id
1 'polypeptide(L)'
;MKKVIFNVYAATLASIAVFCAVLMTEPGQSLAVPRDWVLGYYNNFYLFVTLQTIALVGLWVLSEKWRMWNRKLMSLATIGVFITFWAESHAMPTAFPTEQFNAAYYSIEEAEEKIPAEDQRVYVVEQGDEVRIFPRYHIQVPHVAGWKHEDTDYAITYCGLSNLPMVVETDYGLGEADLQVLGQTHNNLVFKDVNNGTAIQQATMQSEFTEHSPTVIPNTMMDWEEAKALYPDAKVYLYGMDRMIDGLLLDLFEQPLIDQRDLENEKFIFPTLALTDQRMNPKTEIFGYDNGQGQQIAIHPEFARDNDGYQFDLGNETLEIESDGNIVRLVNAKTSQQVPTHNGFHFGIWAEYFPESEVLQ
;
A
#
# COMPACT_ATOMS: atom_id res chain seq x y z
N MET A 1 -43.13 3.79 24.09
CA MET A 1 -42.52 2.66 23.33
C MET A 1 -42.16 3.01 21.89
N LYS A 2 -43.10 3.48 21.03
CA LYS A 2 -42.81 3.81 19.61
C LYS A 2 -41.60 4.75 19.39
N LYS A 3 -41.51 5.84 20.17
CA LYS A 3 -40.39 6.79 20.10
C LYS A 3 -39.04 6.14 20.45
N VAL A 4 -39.03 5.24 21.43
CA VAL A 4 -37.82 4.49 21.83
C VAL A 4 -37.41 3.56 20.69
N ILE A 5 -38.34 2.78 20.15
CA ILE A 5 -38.07 1.87 19.02
C ILE A 5 -37.53 2.65 17.80
N PHE A 6 -38.16 3.77 17.45
CA PHE A 6 -37.72 4.61 16.33
C PHE A 6 -36.30 5.16 16.53
N ASN A 7 -36.01 5.71 17.72
CA ASN A 7 -34.68 6.27 18.00
C ASN A 7 -33.60 5.18 18.06
N VAL A 8 -33.92 3.99 18.61
CA VAL A 8 -33.00 2.85 18.60
C VAL A 8 -32.71 2.41 17.16
N TYR A 9 -33.74 2.30 16.32
CA TYR A 9 -33.58 1.97 14.90
C TYR A 9 -32.70 2.99 14.16
N ALA A 10 -32.96 4.28 14.36
CA ALA A 10 -32.16 5.36 13.76
C ALA A 10 -30.71 5.33 14.24
N ALA A 11 -30.49 5.11 15.54
CA ALA A 11 -29.16 5.01 16.12
C ALA A 11 -28.41 3.78 15.58
N THR A 12 -29.06 2.61 15.48
CA THR A 12 -28.46 1.41 14.91
C THR A 12 -28.05 1.61 13.46
N LEU A 13 -28.90 2.21 12.63
CA LEU A 13 -28.54 2.53 11.24
C LEU A 13 -27.32 3.47 11.19
N ALA A 14 -27.34 4.57 11.96
CA ALA A 14 -26.24 5.52 11.98
C ALA A 14 -24.94 4.87 12.48
N SER A 15 -24.99 4.04 13.53
CA SER A 15 -23.83 3.33 14.06
C SER A 15 -23.24 2.35 13.05
N ILE A 16 -24.07 1.59 12.32
CA ILE A 16 -23.59 0.67 11.28
C ILE A 16 -22.94 1.47 10.14
N ALA A 17 -23.61 2.53 9.66
CA ALA A 17 -23.09 3.37 8.57
C ALA A 17 -21.74 4.00 8.92
N VAL A 18 -21.62 4.59 10.11
CA VAL A 18 -20.35 5.17 10.58
C VAL A 18 -19.29 4.09 10.77
N PHE A 19 -19.66 2.93 11.31
CA PHE A 19 -18.72 1.83 11.47
C PHE A 19 -18.17 1.33 10.13
N CYS A 20 -19.01 1.17 9.11
CA CYS A 20 -18.58 0.79 7.76
C CYS A 20 -17.64 1.83 7.13
N ALA A 21 -17.92 3.12 7.31
CA ALA A 21 -16.99 4.17 6.86
C ALA A 21 -15.66 4.15 7.61
N VAL A 22 -15.68 3.98 8.94
CA VAL A 22 -14.46 3.87 9.77
C VAL A 22 -13.64 2.65 9.37
N LEU A 23 -14.30 1.51 9.13
CA LEU A 23 -13.67 0.26 8.69
C LEU A 23 -12.85 0.43 7.40
N MET A 24 -13.34 1.25 6.47
CA MET A 24 -12.75 1.44 5.14
C MET A 24 -11.80 2.64 5.03
N THR A 25 -11.49 3.29 6.15
CA THR A 25 -10.64 4.48 6.19
C THR A 25 -9.57 4.34 7.27
N GLU A 26 -8.58 5.23 7.27
CA GLU A 26 -7.47 5.22 8.25
C GLU A 26 -7.90 5.18 9.74
N PRO A 27 -9.01 5.83 10.17
CA PRO A 27 -9.52 5.65 11.53
C PRO A 27 -9.73 4.18 11.95
N GLY A 28 -10.06 3.28 11.02
CA GLY A 28 -10.18 1.85 11.30
C GLY A 28 -8.85 1.22 11.72
N GLN A 29 -7.73 1.70 11.17
CA GLN A 29 -6.40 1.22 11.53
C GLN A 29 -5.96 1.70 12.91
N SER A 30 -6.29 2.94 13.27
CA SER A 30 -6.07 3.46 14.62
C SER A 30 -6.82 2.65 15.69
N LEU A 31 -7.91 2.00 15.30
CA LEU A 31 -8.70 1.08 16.13
C LEU A 31 -8.25 -0.39 16.02
N ALA A 32 -7.18 -0.66 15.27
CA ALA A 32 -6.66 -2.00 14.99
C ALA A 32 -7.74 -2.98 14.51
N VAL A 33 -8.57 -2.52 13.58
CA VAL A 33 -9.63 -3.36 13.02
C VAL A 33 -9.02 -4.53 12.23
N PRO A 34 -9.51 -5.79 12.42
CA PRO A 34 -8.94 -6.95 11.73
C PRO A 34 -9.04 -6.85 10.21
N ARG A 35 -8.00 -7.34 9.52
CA ARG A 35 -7.94 -7.43 8.05
C ARG A 35 -9.15 -8.14 7.45
N ASP A 36 -9.56 -9.26 8.04
CA ASP A 36 -10.70 -10.06 7.56
C ASP A 36 -12.00 -9.26 7.56
N TRP A 37 -12.14 -8.27 8.43
CA TRP A 37 -13.33 -7.41 8.44
C TRP A 37 -13.31 -6.44 7.27
N VAL A 38 -12.14 -5.87 6.95
CA VAL A 38 -11.96 -4.97 5.80
C VAL A 38 -12.26 -5.72 4.50
N LEU A 39 -11.64 -6.89 4.32
CA LEU A 39 -11.84 -7.73 3.13
C LEU A 39 -13.26 -8.30 3.06
N GLY A 40 -13.79 -8.77 4.19
CA GLY A 40 -15.15 -9.29 4.27
C GLY A 40 -16.19 -8.21 3.93
N TYR A 41 -15.97 -6.96 4.37
CA TYR A 41 -16.81 -5.84 3.99
C TYR A 41 -16.68 -5.51 2.51
N TYR A 42 -15.47 -5.41 1.98
CA TYR A 42 -15.23 -5.11 0.57
C TYR A 42 -15.92 -6.13 -0.36
N ASN A 43 -15.75 -7.43 -0.09
CA ASN A 43 -16.39 -8.50 -0.85
C ASN A 43 -17.93 -8.46 -0.78
N ASN A 44 -18.49 -7.92 0.31
CA ASN A 44 -19.93 -7.81 0.53
C ASN A 44 -20.45 -6.37 0.43
N PHE A 45 -19.69 -5.46 -0.19
CA PHE A 45 -19.97 -4.03 -0.18
C PHE A 45 -21.41 -3.70 -0.58
N TYR A 46 -21.86 -4.26 -1.72
CA TYR A 46 -23.21 -4.02 -2.23
C TYR A 46 -24.31 -4.56 -1.31
N LEU A 47 -24.05 -5.65 -0.57
CA LEU A 47 -25.00 -6.17 0.42
C LEU A 47 -25.16 -5.18 1.56
N PHE A 48 -24.05 -4.66 2.12
CA PHE A 48 -24.10 -3.67 3.20
C PHE A 48 -24.79 -2.38 2.77
N VAL A 49 -24.44 -1.82 1.60
CA VAL A 49 -25.10 -0.63 1.04
C VAL A 49 -26.59 -0.87 0.84
N THR A 50 -26.98 -2.04 0.31
CA THR A 50 -28.39 -2.40 0.10
C THR A 50 -29.15 -2.49 1.42
N LEU A 51 -28.60 -3.17 2.43
CA LEU A 51 -29.22 -3.31 3.75
C LEU A 51 -29.37 -1.95 4.45
N GLN A 52 -28.35 -1.11 4.38
CA GLN A 52 -28.40 0.25 4.92
C GLN A 52 -29.44 1.12 4.18
N THR A 53 -29.55 0.99 2.86
CA THR A 53 -30.56 1.68 2.06
C THR A 53 -31.98 1.24 2.41
N ILE A 54 -32.21 -0.08 2.55
CA ILE A 54 -33.49 -0.63 3.01
C ILE A 54 -33.80 -0.12 4.41
N ALA A 55 -32.82 -0.08 5.30
CA ALA A 55 -33.00 0.43 6.65
C ALA A 55 -33.36 1.93 6.65
N LEU A 56 -32.70 2.74 5.81
CA LEU A 56 -33.03 4.15 5.66
C LEU A 56 -34.46 4.36 5.13
N VAL A 57 -34.89 3.58 4.14
CA VAL A 57 -36.28 3.58 3.66
C VAL A 57 -37.25 3.19 4.78
N GLY A 58 -36.92 2.17 5.57
CA GLY A 58 -37.66 1.78 6.76
C GLY A 58 -37.80 2.92 7.77
N LEU A 59 -36.72 3.66 8.01
CA LEU A 59 -36.72 4.83 8.88
C LEU A 59 -37.67 5.93 8.37
N TRP A 60 -37.66 6.21 7.06
CA TRP A 60 -38.60 7.14 6.42
C TRP A 60 -40.06 6.71 6.61
N VAL A 61 -40.38 5.44 6.34
CA VAL A 61 -41.73 4.89 6.50
C VAL A 61 -42.20 4.98 7.95
N LEU A 62 -41.35 4.62 8.91
CA LEU A 62 -41.67 4.72 10.34
C LEU A 62 -41.83 6.17 10.79
N SER A 63 -41.00 7.08 10.30
CA SER A 63 -41.08 8.50 10.64
C SER A 63 -42.40 9.11 10.18
N GLU A 64 -42.82 8.84 8.94
CA GLU A 64 -44.10 9.33 8.41
C GLU A 64 -45.29 8.71 9.14
N LYS A 65 -45.27 7.38 9.34
CA LYS A 65 -46.36 6.64 10.01
C LYS A 65 -46.54 7.05 11.47
N TRP A 66 -45.45 7.32 12.19
CA TRP A 66 -45.50 7.64 13.61
C TRP A 66 -45.31 9.13 13.92
N ARG A 67 -45.13 9.97 12.89
CA ARG A 67 -44.90 11.42 12.98
C ARG A 67 -43.74 11.77 13.94
N MET A 68 -42.64 11.04 13.83
CA MET A 68 -41.51 11.12 14.78
C MET A 68 -40.55 12.26 14.44
N TRP A 69 -39.93 12.22 13.26
CA TRP A 69 -39.02 13.24 12.79
C TRP A 69 -39.64 14.03 11.65
N ASN A 70 -39.34 15.34 11.59
CA ASN A 70 -39.76 16.15 10.45
C ASN A 70 -38.89 15.82 9.21
N ARG A 71 -39.34 16.29 8.04
CA ARG A 71 -38.63 16.06 6.78
C ARG A 71 -37.19 16.57 6.79
N LYS A 72 -36.89 17.66 7.51
CA LYS A 72 -35.52 18.20 7.59
C LYS A 72 -34.56 17.23 8.29
N LEU A 73 -34.96 16.67 9.43
CA LEU A 73 -34.16 15.68 10.16
C LEU A 73 -33.98 14.40 9.35
N MET A 74 -35.03 13.95 8.65
CA MET A 74 -34.94 12.80 7.76
C MET A 74 -34.01 13.04 6.56
N SER A 75 -34.03 14.25 5.97
CA SER A 75 -33.10 14.64 4.93
C SER A 75 -31.65 14.68 5.44
N LEU A 76 -31.40 15.21 6.63
CA LEU A 76 -30.06 15.21 7.23
C LEU A 76 -29.57 13.78 7.49
N ALA A 77 -30.41 12.89 8.03
CA ALA A 77 -30.06 11.48 8.22
C ALA A 77 -29.75 10.78 6.89
N THR A 78 -30.52 11.08 5.85
CA THR A 78 -30.30 10.57 4.49
C THR A 78 -28.94 11.03 3.96
N ILE A 79 -28.66 12.34 4.02
CA ILE A 79 -27.37 12.90 3.61
C ILE A 79 -26.21 12.25 4.38
N GLY A 80 -26.36 12.07 5.70
CA GLY A 80 -25.35 11.40 6.53
C GLY A 80 -25.02 9.99 6.04
N VAL A 81 -26.04 9.16 5.76
CA VAL A 81 -25.85 7.81 5.21
C VAL A 81 -25.24 7.83 3.81
N PHE A 82 -25.62 8.77 2.94
CA PHE A 82 -24.99 8.88 1.63
C PHE A 82 -23.53 9.36 1.71
N ILE A 83 -23.17 10.18 2.70
CA ILE A 83 -21.78 10.55 2.96
C ILE A 83 -20.97 9.32 3.38
N THR A 84 -21.53 8.40 4.18
CA THR A 84 -20.81 7.16 4.53
C THR A 84 -20.61 6.27 3.31
N PHE A 85 -21.62 6.09 2.45
CA PHE A 85 -21.45 5.33 1.20
C PHE A 85 -20.36 5.91 0.30
N TRP A 86 -20.31 7.24 0.19
CA TRP A 86 -19.23 7.91 -0.54
C TRP A 86 -17.88 7.65 0.13
N ALA A 87 -17.78 7.80 1.44
CA ALA A 87 -16.53 7.60 2.16
C ALA A 87 -16.00 6.16 2.00
N GLU A 88 -16.87 5.17 2.16
CA GLU A 88 -16.56 3.74 2.00
C GLU A 88 -16.01 3.38 0.61
N SER A 89 -16.44 4.09 -0.44
CA SER A 89 -16.07 3.78 -1.83
C SER A 89 -14.92 4.63 -2.36
N HIS A 90 -14.87 5.90 -1.93
CA HIS A 90 -14.12 6.95 -2.60
C HIS A 90 -13.21 7.76 -1.69
N ALA A 91 -13.29 7.67 -0.35
CA ALA A 91 -12.41 8.47 0.51
C ALA A 91 -10.93 8.15 0.26
N MET A 92 -10.55 6.86 0.27
CA MET A 92 -9.15 6.46 0.06
C MET A 92 -8.63 6.81 -1.33
N PRO A 93 -9.33 6.50 -2.46
CA PRO A 93 -8.89 6.95 -3.78
C PRO A 93 -8.89 8.48 -3.98
N THR A 94 -9.72 9.22 -3.22
CA THR A 94 -9.71 10.69 -3.28
C THR A 94 -8.48 11.25 -2.58
N ALA A 95 -8.14 10.71 -1.41
CA ALA A 95 -6.94 11.09 -0.67
C ALA A 95 -5.68 10.71 -1.46
N PHE A 96 -5.63 9.47 -1.93
CA PHE A 96 -4.48 8.87 -2.61
C PHE A 96 -4.88 8.42 -4.03
N PRO A 97 -4.92 9.34 -5.01
CA PRO A 97 -5.28 9.02 -6.37
C PRO A 97 -4.10 8.27 -7.01
N THR A 98 -4.37 7.06 -7.46
CA THR A 98 -3.35 6.28 -8.15
C THR A 98 -3.05 6.90 -9.51
N GLU A 99 -1.79 6.80 -9.93
CA GLU A 99 -1.32 7.22 -11.25
C GLU A 99 -0.97 6.02 -12.14
N GLN A 100 -1.75 4.93 -12.04
CA GLN A 100 -1.52 3.74 -12.84
C GLN A 100 -1.60 4.04 -14.35
N PHE A 101 -2.54 4.89 -14.78
CA PHE A 101 -2.80 5.13 -16.20
C PHE A 101 -2.32 6.51 -16.71
N ASN A 102 -1.86 7.37 -15.81
CA ASN A 102 -1.58 8.77 -16.10
C ASN A 102 -0.30 9.30 -15.43
N ALA A 103 0.58 8.40 -14.94
CA ALA A 103 1.88 8.78 -14.42
C ALA A 103 2.71 9.58 -15.44
N ALA A 104 3.34 10.64 -14.95
CA ALA A 104 4.19 11.51 -15.76
C ALA A 104 5.67 11.17 -15.54
N TYR A 105 6.43 11.10 -16.64
CA TYR A 105 7.83 10.71 -16.64
C TYR A 105 8.70 11.74 -17.34
N TYR A 106 9.81 12.09 -16.70
CA TYR A 106 10.69 13.20 -17.06
C TYR A 106 12.13 12.75 -17.25
N SER A 107 12.99 13.60 -17.82
CA SER A 107 14.43 13.34 -17.83
C SER A 107 15.05 13.51 -16.44
N ILE A 108 16.26 13.00 -16.24
CA ILE A 108 17.08 13.27 -15.05
C ILE A 108 17.21 14.79 -14.80
N GLU A 109 17.50 15.56 -15.86
CA GLU A 109 17.71 17.01 -15.77
C GLU A 109 16.46 17.75 -15.29
N GLU A 110 15.28 17.35 -15.77
CA GLU A 110 14.00 17.93 -15.35
C GLU A 110 13.62 17.54 -13.92
N ALA A 111 14.01 16.35 -13.49
CA ALA A 111 13.70 15.80 -12.17
C ALA A 111 14.58 16.35 -11.05
N GLU A 112 15.85 16.66 -11.33
CA GLU A 112 16.84 17.13 -10.34
C GLU A 112 16.30 18.27 -9.45
N GLU A 113 15.62 19.25 -10.04
CA GLU A 113 15.07 20.40 -9.29
C GLU A 113 13.85 20.05 -8.42
N LYS A 114 13.29 18.84 -8.57
CA LYS A 114 12.08 18.37 -7.90
C LYS A 114 12.34 17.35 -6.82
N ILE A 115 13.53 16.74 -6.79
CA ILE A 115 13.90 15.79 -5.73
C ILE A 115 14.32 16.56 -4.47
N PRO A 116 13.61 16.39 -3.34
CA PRO A 116 13.95 17.09 -2.10
C PRO A 116 15.25 16.58 -1.47
N ALA A 117 16.08 17.49 -0.95
CA ALA A 117 17.38 17.15 -0.36
C ALA A 117 17.26 16.24 0.89
N GLU A 118 16.14 16.33 1.60
CA GLU A 118 15.81 15.56 2.80
C GLU A 118 15.37 14.12 2.50
N ASP A 119 14.95 13.81 1.27
CA ASP A 119 14.56 12.46 0.87
C ASP A 119 15.06 12.12 -0.54
N GLN A 120 16.31 11.67 -0.59
CA GLN A 120 17.02 11.27 -1.81
C GLN A 120 16.79 9.81 -2.21
N ARG A 121 15.94 9.07 -1.50
CA ARG A 121 15.76 7.64 -1.73
C ARG A 121 14.94 7.39 -2.99
N VAL A 122 15.46 6.55 -3.88
CA VAL A 122 14.78 6.17 -5.12
C VAL A 122 14.78 4.66 -5.33
N TYR A 123 13.84 4.21 -6.14
CA TYR A 123 13.73 2.82 -6.60
C TYR A 123 13.88 2.78 -8.11
N VAL A 124 14.85 2.01 -8.59
CA VAL A 124 15.16 1.85 -10.01
C VAL A 124 14.59 0.54 -10.52
N VAL A 125 13.91 0.58 -11.65
CA VAL A 125 13.37 -0.58 -12.35
C VAL A 125 13.99 -0.63 -13.74
N GLU A 126 14.60 -1.77 -14.05
CA GLU A 126 15.21 -2.04 -15.35
C GLU A 126 14.34 -3.07 -16.07
N GLN A 127 13.78 -2.71 -17.22
CA GLN A 127 12.97 -3.60 -18.05
C GLN A 127 13.46 -3.50 -19.50
N GLY A 128 14.17 -4.53 -19.95
CA GLY A 128 14.79 -4.52 -21.28
C GLY A 128 15.86 -3.45 -21.39
N ASP A 129 15.70 -2.54 -22.34
CA ASP A 129 16.56 -1.36 -22.55
C ASP A 129 16.04 -0.10 -21.84
N GLU A 130 14.90 -0.19 -21.15
CA GLU A 130 14.26 0.93 -20.49
C GLU A 130 14.51 0.92 -18.98
N VAL A 131 14.94 2.08 -18.46
CA VAL A 131 15.14 2.28 -17.02
C VAL A 131 14.21 3.37 -16.51
N ARG A 132 13.49 3.04 -15.43
CA ARG A 132 12.62 3.98 -14.72
C ARG A 132 13.06 4.17 -13.29
N ILE A 133 13.03 5.42 -12.85
CA ILE A 133 13.38 5.81 -11.48
C ILE A 133 12.13 6.35 -10.81
N PHE A 134 11.85 5.83 -9.61
CA PHE A 134 10.71 6.19 -8.80
C PHE A 134 11.21 6.77 -7.47
N PRO A 135 11.29 8.11 -7.34
CA PRO A 135 11.64 8.75 -6.08
C PRO A 135 10.58 8.46 -5.02
N ARG A 136 11.03 8.04 -3.82
CA ARG A 136 10.17 7.72 -2.68
C ARG A 136 9.20 8.86 -2.38
N TYR A 137 9.72 10.09 -2.35
CA TYR A 137 8.95 11.30 -2.08
C TYR A 137 7.77 11.51 -3.03
N HIS A 138 7.91 11.16 -4.32
CA HIS A 138 6.84 11.36 -5.31
C HIS A 138 5.85 10.20 -5.32
N ILE A 139 6.29 8.95 -5.11
CA ILE A 139 5.40 7.78 -5.14
C ILE A 139 4.60 7.59 -3.84
N GLN A 140 5.02 8.19 -2.72
CA GLN A 140 4.37 8.01 -1.42
C GLN A 140 2.92 8.49 -1.32
N VAL A 141 2.52 9.47 -2.14
CA VAL A 141 1.14 10.01 -2.13
C VAL A 141 0.21 9.21 -3.05
N PRO A 142 0.52 9.01 -4.34
CA PRO A 142 -0.37 8.26 -5.23
C PRO A 142 -0.34 6.75 -4.95
N HIS A 143 0.69 6.25 -4.24
CA HIS A 143 0.93 4.84 -3.91
C HIS A 143 1.09 3.88 -5.09
N VAL A 144 0.68 4.28 -6.30
CA VAL A 144 0.77 3.49 -7.53
C VAL A 144 1.14 4.42 -8.67
N ALA A 145 2.16 4.08 -9.45
CA ALA A 145 2.50 4.73 -10.70
C ALA A 145 2.74 3.66 -11.77
N GLY A 146 2.00 3.76 -12.88
CA GLY A 146 2.04 2.77 -13.93
C GLY A 146 2.80 3.23 -15.16
N TRP A 147 3.24 2.26 -15.95
CA TRP A 147 3.78 2.49 -17.27
C TRP A 147 3.57 1.28 -18.15
N LYS A 148 3.82 1.47 -19.45
CA LYS A 148 3.81 0.39 -20.42
C LYS A 148 5.20 0.22 -21.00
N HIS A 149 5.66 -1.04 -21.08
CA HIS A 149 6.86 -1.42 -21.81
C HIS A 149 6.50 -2.56 -22.76
N GLU A 150 6.73 -2.35 -24.05
CA GLU A 150 6.18 -3.18 -25.14
C GLU A 150 4.66 -3.36 -25.01
N ASP A 151 4.19 -4.62 -24.93
CA ASP A 151 2.78 -4.97 -24.77
C ASP A 151 2.38 -5.25 -23.31
N THR A 152 3.30 -5.05 -22.34
CA THR A 152 3.06 -5.35 -20.93
C THR A 152 2.89 -4.07 -20.12
N ASP A 153 1.81 -4.02 -19.33
CA ASP A 153 1.48 -2.92 -18.45
C ASP A 153 2.01 -3.23 -17.04
N TYR A 154 2.86 -2.36 -16.52
CA TYR A 154 3.52 -2.47 -15.22
C TYR A 154 3.07 -1.36 -14.28
N ALA A 155 3.19 -1.61 -12.98
CA ALA A 155 3.07 -0.57 -11.98
C ALA A 155 4.05 -0.78 -10.84
N ILE A 156 4.64 0.31 -10.36
CA ILE A 156 5.23 0.32 -9.03
C ILE A 156 4.12 0.68 -8.04
N THR A 157 4.09 -0.04 -6.94
CA THR A 157 3.28 0.26 -5.77
C THR A 157 4.22 0.66 -4.64
N TYR A 158 3.80 1.55 -3.76
CA TYR A 158 4.63 1.95 -2.62
C TYR A 158 3.79 2.30 -1.39
N CYS A 159 4.12 1.71 -0.24
CA CYS A 159 3.52 2.05 1.04
C CYS A 159 4.53 2.79 1.92
N GLY A 160 4.22 4.05 2.27
CA GLY A 160 5.06 4.86 3.17
C GLY A 160 5.17 4.31 4.60
N LEU A 161 4.17 3.55 5.09
CA LEU A 161 4.22 2.96 6.43
C LEU A 161 5.21 1.81 6.51
N SER A 162 5.23 0.95 5.50
CA SER A 162 6.15 -0.19 5.44
C SER A 162 7.47 0.12 4.75
N ASN A 163 7.61 1.30 4.13
CA ASN A 163 8.72 1.64 3.24
C ASN A 163 8.93 0.56 2.16
N LEU A 164 7.81 0.09 1.59
CA LEU A 164 7.82 -1.06 0.68
C LEU A 164 7.45 -0.64 -0.75
N PRO A 165 8.41 -0.60 -1.69
CA PRO A 165 8.13 -0.63 -3.11
C PRO A 165 7.86 -2.08 -3.57
N MET A 166 6.89 -2.27 -4.45
CA MET A 166 6.73 -3.52 -5.18
C MET A 166 6.36 -3.21 -6.61
N VAL A 167 7.03 -3.87 -7.55
CA VAL A 167 6.81 -3.65 -8.98
C VAL A 167 6.13 -4.87 -9.57
N VAL A 168 5.03 -4.67 -10.27
CA VAL A 168 4.18 -5.76 -10.73
C VAL A 168 3.77 -5.60 -12.19
N GLU A 169 3.62 -6.74 -12.87
CA GLU A 169 2.79 -6.84 -14.07
C GLU A 169 1.32 -6.70 -13.65
N THR A 170 0.62 -5.74 -14.24
CA THR A 170 -0.74 -5.38 -13.81
C THR A 170 -1.83 -6.27 -14.42
N ASP A 171 -1.58 -6.92 -15.55
CA ASP A 171 -2.43 -8.02 -16.01
C ASP A 171 -1.88 -9.34 -15.48
N TYR A 172 -2.57 -9.88 -14.49
CA TYR A 172 -2.20 -11.13 -13.82
C TYR A 172 -3.12 -12.29 -14.24
N GLY A 173 -3.69 -12.21 -15.44
CA GLY A 173 -4.58 -13.21 -16.03
C GLY A 173 -6.07 -12.91 -15.86
N LEU A 174 -6.40 -11.69 -15.43
CA LEU A 174 -7.78 -11.17 -15.33
C LEU A 174 -8.05 -10.05 -16.35
N GLY A 175 -7.04 -9.58 -17.08
CA GLY A 175 -7.12 -8.42 -17.98
C GLY A 175 -6.61 -7.14 -17.31
N GLU A 176 -7.01 -5.99 -17.86
CA GLU A 176 -6.57 -4.67 -17.37
C GLU A 176 -7.05 -4.42 -15.93
N ALA A 177 -6.11 -4.41 -14.98
CA ALA A 177 -6.38 -4.06 -13.59
C ALA A 177 -6.49 -2.55 -13.39
N ASP A 178 -7.39 -2.09 -12.51
CA ASP A 178 -7.44 -0.70 -12.02
C ASP A 178 -7.15 -0.71 -10.51
N LEU A 179 -5.86 -0.63 -10.17
CA LEU A 179 -5.37 -0.65 -8.81
C LEU A 179 -5.64 0.68 -8.13
N GLN A 180 -6.42 0.63 -7.06
CA GLN A 180 -6.71 1.76 -6.18
C GLN A 180 -6.46 1.38 -4.74
N VAL A 181 -6.17 2.36 -3.89
CA VAL A 181 -6.05 2.12 -2.45
C VAL A 181 -7.39 1.71 -1.87
N LEU A 182 -7.45 0.50 -1.32
CA LEU A 182 -8.60 0.03 -0.52
C LEU A 182 -8.49 0.55 0.91
N GLY A 183 -7.30 0.46 1.47
CA GLY A 183 -6.97 0.76 2.86
C GLY A 183 -5.59 0.21 3.20
N GLN A 184 -5.30 0.05 4.48
CA GLN A 184 -4.09 -0.66 4.92
C GLN A 184 -4.45 -1.55 6.11
N THR A 185 -3.69 -2.62 6.27
CA THR A 185 -3.79 -3.58 7.38
C THR A 185 -2.38 -3.97 7.81
N HIS A 186 -2.15 -4.14 9.11
CA HIS A 186 -0.82 -4.43 9.66
C HIS A 186 0.28 -3.48 9.12
N ASN A 187 0.00 -2.18 9.12
CA ASN A 187 0.88 -1.12 8.56
C ASN A 187 1.36 -1.37 7.11
N ASN A 188 0.58 -2.07 6.27
CA ASN A 188 0.88 -2.26 4.85
C ASN A 188 -0.37 -2.13 3.96
N LEU A 189 -0.19 -1.65 2.73
CA LEU A 189 -1.28 -1.35 1.80
C LEU A 189 -2.06 -2.60 1.37
N VAL A 190 -3.37 -2.41 1.26
CA VAL A 190 -4.27 -3.29 0.52
C VAL A 190 -4.80 -2.48 -0.66
N PHE A 191 -4.60 -3.01 -1.86
CA PHE A 191 -5.18 -2.46 -3.08
C PHE A 191 -6.49 -3.16 -3.40
N LYS A 192 -7.40 -2.45 -4.06
CA LYS A 192 -8.53 -3.04 -4.78
C LYS A 192 -8.27 -2.95 -6.27
N ASP A 193 -8.60 -4.01 -6.99
CA ASP A 193 -8.69 -3.96 -8.45
C ASP A 193 -10.15 -3.67 -8.81
N VAL A 194 -10.43 -2.45 -9.23
CA VAL A 194 -11.80 -2.00 -9.49
C VAL A 194 -12.42 -2.72 -10.67
N ASN A 195 -11.62 -3.07 -11.69
CA ASN A 195 -12.11 -3.75 -12.88
C ASN A 195 -12.44 -5.22 -12.61
N ASN A 196 -11.64 -5.88 -11.78
CA ASN A 196 -11.74 -7.32 -11.57
C ASN A 196 -12.43 -7.73 -10.24
N GLY A 197 -12.69 -6.78 -9.35
CA GLY A 197 -13.38 -7.04 -8.08
C GLY A 197 -12.54 -7.84 -7.08
N THR A 198 -11.22 -7.76 -7.18
CA THR A 198 -10.26 -8.43 -6.30
C THR A 198 -9.62 -7.42 -5.34
N ALA A 199 -8.92 -7.91 -4.32
CA ALA A 199 -8.05 -7.09 -3.48
C ALA A 199 -6.66 -7.71 -3.42
N ILE A 200 -5.61 -6.91 -3.24
CA ILE A 200 -4.22 -7.38 -3.26
C ILE A 200 -3.50 -6.85 -2.03
N GLN A 201 -2.91 -7.75 -1.23
CA GLN A 201 -2.03 -7.36 -0.13
C GLN A 201 -0.64 -7.04 -0.67
N GLN A 202 -0.14 -5.82 -0.46
CA GLN A 202 1.13 -5.42 -1.07
C GLN A 202 2.33 -6.25 -0.56
N ALA A 203 2.42 -6.53 0.74
CA ALA A 203 3.54 -7.26 1.33
C ALA A 203 3.74 -8.65 0.74
N THR A 204 2.67 -9.35 0.40
CA THR A 204 2.72 -10.74 -0.10
C THR A 204 2.39 -10.86 -1.59
N MET A 205 1.84 -9.79 -2.19
CA MET A 205 1.19 -9.81 -3.50
C MET A 205 0.12 -10.89 -3.66
N GLN A 206 -0.43 -11.37 -2.54
CA GLN A 206 -1.55 -12.28 -2.54
C GLN A 206 -2.80 -11.53 -2.98
N SER A 207 -3.42 -12.03 -4.05
CA SER A 207 -4.76 -11.59 -4.45
C SER A 207 -5.84 -12.34 -3.68
N GLU A 208 -6.87 -11.61 -3.30
CA GLU A 208 -8.06 -12.10 -2.65
C GLU A 208 -9.17 -12.34 -3.67
N PHE A 209 -10.00 -13.34 -3.40
CA PHE A 209 -11.16 -13.72 -4.22
C PHE A 209 -10.82 -14.25 -5.62
N THR A 210 -9.56 -14.61 -5.86
CA THR A 210 -9.07 -15.21 -7.10
C THR A 210 -7.87 -16.12 -6.81
N GLU A 211 -7.53 -16.98 -7.76
CA GLU A 211 -6.30 -17.80 -7.74
C GLU A 211 -5.13 -17.12 -8.48
N HIS A 212 -5.40 -16.00 -9.15
CA HIS A 212 -4.43 -15.24 -9.93
C HIS A 212 -3.66 -14.26 -9.04
N SER A 213 -2.34 -14.13 -9.20
CA SER A 213 -1.51 -13.17 -8.46
C SER A 213 -0.57 -12.43 -9.40
N PRO A 214 -0.26 -11.14 -9.15
CA PRO A 214 0.68 -10.39 -9.97
C PRO A 214 2.07 -11.01 -10.00
N THR A 215 2.67 -11.01 -11.19
CA THR A 215 4.11 -11.26 -11.34
C THR A 215 4.86 -10.07 -10.73
N VAL A 216 5.74 -10.33 -9.76
CA VAL A 216 6.60 -9.28 -9.19
C VAL A 216 7.92 -9.25 -9.96
N ILE A 217 8.34 -8.07 -10.38
CA ILE A 217 9.64 -7.86 -11.01
C ILE A 217 10.61 -7.11 -10.07
N PRO A 218 11.93 -7.29 -10.24
CA PRO A 218 12.91 -6.64 -9.39
C PRO A 218 12.89 -5.12 -9.49
N ASN A 219 13.20 -4.48 -8.37
CA ASN A 219 13.65 -3.10 -8.32
C ASN A 219 14.97 -3.05 -7.55
N THR A 220 15.69 -1.94 -7.66
CA THR A 220 16.92 -1.69 -6.90
C THR A 220 16.75 -0.38 -6.11
N MET A 221 16.97 -0.45 -4.80
CA MET A 221 16.94 0.73 -3.93
C MET A 221 18.33 1.39 -3.90
N MET A 222 18.38 2.70 -4.11
CA MET A 222 19.62 3.49 -4.04
C MET A 222 19.32 4.98 -3.77
N ASP A 223 20.36 5.80 -3.64
CA ASP A 223 20.20 7.25 -3.56
C ASP A 223 20.14 7.89 -4.95
N TRP A 224 19.49 9.05 -5.02
CA TRP A 224 19.27 9.80 -6.26
C TRP A 224 20.58 10.13 -7.00
N GLU A 225 21.62 10.54 -6.27
CA GLU A 225 22.94 10.82 -6.85
C GLU A 225 23.58 9.60 -7.52
N GLU A 226 23.36 8.42 -6.95
CA GLU A 226 23.86 7.16 -7.51
C GLU A 226 23.04 6.77 -8.75
N ALA A 227 21.71 6.87 -8.65
CA ALA A 227 20.80 6.55 -9.74
C ALA A 227 21.05 7.40 -10.98
N LYS A 228 21.23 8.73 -10.82
CA LYS A 228 21.48 9.62 -11.95
C LYS A 228 22.86 9.43 -12.58
N ALA A 229 23.85 9.00 -11.80
CA ALA A 229 25.18 8.69 -12.30
C ALA A 229 25.19 7.37 -13.09
N LEU A 230 24.46 6.36 -12.61
CA LEU A 230 24.37 5.05 -13.25
C LEU A 230 23.45 5.04 -14.46
N TYR A 231 22.35 5.79 -14.42
CA TYR A 231 21.29 5.78 -15.43
C TYR A 231 20.96 7.19 -15.92
N PRO A 232 21.90 7.87 -16.61
CA PRO A 232 21.71 9.26 -17.04
C PRO A 232 20.56 9.45 -18.05
N ASP A 233 20.20 8.39 -18.78
CA ASP A 233 19.12 8.39 -19.78
C ASP A 233 17.77 7.88 -19.23
N ALA A 234 17.68 7.56 -17.94
CA ALA A 234 16.48 7.02 -17.33
C ALA A 234 15.30 8.00 -17.34
N LYS A 235 14.10 7.44 -17.24
CA LYS A 235 12.85 8.18 -17.08
C LYS A 235 12.44 8.24 -15.62
N VAL A 236 12.19 9.44 -15.11
CA VAL A 236 11.94 9.67 -13.68
C VAL A 236 10.46 9.99 -13.47
N TYR A 237 9.82 9.23 -12.59
CA TYR A 237 8.45 9.50 -12.18
C TYR A 237 8.39 10.73 -11.26
N LEU A 238 7.53 11.69 -11.57
CA LEU A 238 7.25 12.84 -10.71
C LEU A 238 5.75 13.04 -10.53
N TYR A 239 5.32 13.07 -9.28
CA TYR A 239 3.95 13.45 -8.92
C TYR A 239 3.84 14.96 -8.72
N GLY A 240 2.82 15.59 -9.32
CA GLY A 240 2.68 17.06 -9.37
C GLY A 240 2.42 17.75 -8.03
N MET A 241 1.80 17.07 -7.06
CA MET A 241 1.44 17.63 -5.73
C MET A 241 0.62 18.94 -5.81
N ASP A 242 -0.15 19.15 -6.88
CA ASP A 242 -0.85 20.41 -7.15
C ASP A 242 -2.21 20.55 -6.43
N ARG A 243 -2.71 19.48 -5.81
CA ARG A 243 -4.05 19.50 -5.20
C ARG A 243 -3.98 20.13 -3.81
N MET A 244 -5.00 20.91 -3.44
CA MET A 244 -5.09 21.46 -2.06
C MET A 244 -5.05 20.37 -0.97
N ILE A 245 -5.54 19.17 -1.28
CA ILE A 245 -5.50 18.04 -0.35
C ILE A 245 -4.09 17.43 -0.23
N ASP A 246 -3.22 17.57 -1.25
CA ASP A 246 -1.85 17.03 -1.22
C ASP A 246 -1.03 17.70 -0.14
N GLY A 247 -1.04 19.04 -0.09
CA GLY A 247 -0.36 19.79 0.96
C GLY A 247 -0.87 19.44 2.35
N LEU A 248 -2.19 19.25 2.51
CA LEU A 248 -2.77 18.82 3.79
C LEU A 248 -2.33 17.40 4.17
N LEU A 249 -2.29 16.48 3.22
CA LEU A 249 -1.85 15.10 3.47
C LEU A 249 -0.37 15.04 3.82
N LEU A 250 0.48 15.78 3.09
CA LEU A 250 1.90 15.91 3.40
C LEU A 250 2.08 16.48 4.81
N ASP A 251 1.44 17.60 5.15
CA ASP A 251 1.54 18.20 6.49
C ASP A 251 1.04 17.24 7.60
N LEU A 252 -0.01 16.45 7.33
CA LEU A 252 -0.55 15.49 8.29
C LEU A 252 0.33 14.26 8.48
N PHE A 253 1.04 13.82 7.45
CA PHE A 253 1.79 12.55 7.45
C PHE A 253 3.30 12.71 7.45
N GLU A 254 3.87 13.88 7.16
CA GLU A 254 5.32 14.07 7.07
C GLU A 254 6.02 13.71 8.38
N GLN A 255 5.65 14.34 9.50
CA GLN A 255 6.25 14.02 10.79
C GLN A 255 5.97 12.57 11.23
N PRO A 256 4.73 12.04 11.13
CA PRO A 256 4.48 10.62 11.37
C PRO A 256 5.35 9.68 10.53
N LEU A 257 5.60 10.00 9.24
CA LEU A 257 6.43 9.19 8.35
C LEU A 257 7.92 9.33 8.66
N ILE A 258 8.38 10.49 9.12
CA ILE A 258 9.73 10.65 9.69
C ILE A 258 9.86 9.77 10.93
N ASP A 259 8.92 9.89 11.86
CA ASP A 259 8.89 9.09 13.09
C ASP A 259 8.80 7.59 12.78
N GLN A 260 8.09 7.20 11.73
CA GLN A 260 7.97 5.81 11.25
C GLN A 260 9.32 5.21 10.85
N ARG A 261 10.25 6.04 10.37
CA ARG A 261 11.60 5.66 9.92
C ARG A 261 12.68 5.84 11.00
N ASP A 262 12.34 6.45 12.13
CA ASP A 262 13.26 6.67 13.25
C ASP A 262 13.50 5.37 14.03
N LEU A 263 14.72 4.83 13.92
CA LEU A 263 15.18 3.61 14.61
C LEU A 263 15.12 3.73 16.14
N GLU A 264 15.20 4.94 16.69
CA GLU A 264 15.14 5.19 18.14
C GLU A 264 13.69 5.24 18.66
N ASN A 265 12.72 5.34 17.75
CA ASN A 265 11.30 5.33 18.08
C ASN A 265 10.71 3.95 17.80
N GLU A 266 10.43 3.13 18.81
CA GLU A 266 9.86 1.79 18.58
C GLU A 266 8.40 1.81 18.09
N LYS A 267 7.71 2.96 18.13
CA LYS A 267 6.28 3.03 17.79
C LYS A 267 6.06 3.23 16.30
N PHE A 268 5.21 2.36 15.75
CA PHE A 268 4.62 2.53 14.43
C PHE A 268 3.41 3.46 14.51
N ILE A 269 3.10 4.15 13.41
CA ILE A 269 1.95 5.07 13.30
C ILE A 269 0.65 4.40 13.75
N PHE A 270 0.41 3.16 13.32
CA PHE A 270 -0.78 2.40 13.71
C PHE A 270 -0.42 1.21 14.62
N PRO A 271 -1.19 0.97 15.70
CA PRO A 271 -0.94 -0.11 16.65
C PRO A 271 -1.48 -1.46 16.15
N THR A 272 -1.09 -1.87 14.94
CA THR A 272 -1.61 -3.07 14.25
C THR A 272 -0.62 -4.21 14.13
N LEU A 273 0.57 -4.08 14.71
CA LEU A 273 1.64 -5.08 14.66
C LEU A 273 1.81 -5.75 16.03
N ALA A 274 2.12 -7.04 16.05
CA ALA A 274 2.39 -7.77 17.28
C ALA A 274 3.79 -7.46 17.85
N LEU A 275 4.75 -7.14 16.97
CA LEU A 275 6.16 -6.82 17.30
C LEU A 275 6.82 -7.87 18.22
N THR A 276 6.47 -9.14 18.03
CA THR A 276 6.98 -10.24 18.88
C THR A 276 8.36 -10.71 18.47
N ASP A 277 8.77 -10.48 17.22
CA ASP A 277 10.10 -10.78 16.72
C ASP A 277 11.09 -9.69 17.15
N GLN A 278 12.16 -10.10 17.82
CA GLN A 278 13.18 -9.24 18.41
C GLN A 278 14.58 -9.56 17.87
N ARG A 279 14.67 -10.30 16.74
CA ARG A 279 15.95 -10.63 16.11
C ARG A 279 16.70 -9.39 15.61
N MET A 280 15.97 -8.34 15.24
CA MET A 280 16.47 -7.06 14.72
C MET A 280 15.57 -5.92 15.20
N ASN A 281 16.06 -4.68 15.17
CA ASN A 281 15.21 -3.51 15.41
C ASN A 281 14.03 -3.53 14.40
N PRO A 282 12.78 -3.36 14.86
CA PRO A 282 11.60 -3.48 13.99
C PRO A 282 11.54 -2.42 12.89
N LYS A 283 12.27 -1.32 13.00
CA LYS A 283 12.34 -0.26 11.98
C LYS A 283 13.56 -0.35 11.08
N THR A 284 14.41 -1.37 11.26
CA THR A 284 15.49 -1.60 10.29
C THR A 284 14.88 -1.86 8.92
N GLU A 285 15.30 -1.06 7.94
CA GLU A 285 15.00 -1.24 6.53
C GLU A 285 15.84 -2.41 5.99
N ILE A 286 15.20 -3.56 5.75
CA ILE A 286 15.86 -4.79 5.31
C ILE A 286 15.79 -4.98 3.79
N PHE A 287 16.56 -5.94 3.29
CA PHE A 287 16.34 -6.57 2.00
C PHE A 287 15.61 -7.91 2.24
N GLY A 288 14.31 -7.93 2.00
CA GLY A 288 13.50 -9.15 2.13
C GLY A 288 13.40 -9.91 0.81
N TYR A 289 13.31 -11.24 0.86
CA TYR A 289 12.99 -12.05 -0.31
C TYR A 289 12.06 -13.21 0.08
N ASP A 290 10.99 -13.38 -0.70
CA ASP A 290 10.07 -14.51 -0.63
C ASP A 290 10.15 -15.28 -1.95
N ASN A 291 10.51 -16.57 -1.87
CA ASN A 291 10.64 -17.40 -3.07
C ASN A 291 9.29 -17.93 -3.60
N GLY A 292 8.17 -17.55 -2.97
CA GLY A 292 6.82 -17.98 -3.35
C GLY A 292 6.54 -19.46 -3.05
N GLN A 293 7.48 -20.16 -2.41
CA GLN A 293 7.37 -21.58 -2.02
C GLN A 293 7.29 -21.74 -0.50
N GLY A 294 6.98 -20.66 0.21
CA GLY A 294 6.86 -20.64 1.67
C GLY A 294 8.20 -20.53 2.40
N GLN A 295 9.25 -20.08 1.72
CA GLN A 295 10.55 -19.82 2.34
C GLN A 295 10.93 -18.37 2.09
N GLN A 296 11.28 -17.69 3.18
CA GLN A 296 11.55 -16.28 3.17
C GLN A 296 12.84 -15.98 3.91
N ILE A 297 13.48 -14.88 3.53
CA ILE A 297 14.70 -14.40 4.18
C ILE A 297 14.66 -12.89 4.33
N ALA A 298 15.12 -12.41 5.48
CA ALA A 298 15.39 -11.02 5.77
C ALA A 298 16.90 -10.80 5.90
N ILE A 299 17.45 -9.88 5.12
CA ILE A 299 18.88 -9.59 5.12
C ILE A 299 19.09 -8.19 5.71
N HIS A 300 19.89 -8.12 6.77
CA HIS A 300 20.29 -6.86 7.39
C HIS A 300 21.12 -6.04 6.39
N PRO A 301 20.90 -4.71 6.29
CA PRO A 301 21.59 -3.89 5.30
C PRO A 301 23.12 -3.87 5.50
N GLU A 302 23.62 -3.87 6.74
CA GLU A 302 25.07 -3.94 6.98
C GLU A 302 25.66 -5.29 6.58
N PHE A 303 24.96 -6.40 6.88
CA PHE A 303 25.40 -7.73 6.47
C PHE A 303 25.51 -7.81 4.95
N ALA A 304 24.49 -7.33 4.22
CA ALA A 304 24.51 -7.35 2.77
C ALA A 304 25.67 -6.55 2.19
N ARG A 305 25.98 -5.37 2.76
CA ARG A 305 27.08 -4.53 2.29
C ARG A 305 28.46 -5.12 2.56
N ASP A 306 28.64 -5.75 3.71
CA ASP A 306 29.91 -6.32 4.15
C ASP A 306 30.23 -7.69 3.52
N ASN A 307 29.23 -8.33 2.89
CA ASN A 307 29.32 -9.70 2.38
C ASN A 307 28.98 -9.80 0.87
N ASP A 308 29.55 -8.92 0.05
CA ASP A 308 29.51 -9.04 -1.41
C ASP A 308 30.04 -10.42 -1.88
N GLY A 309 29.30 -11.07 -2.77
CA GLY A 309 29.55 -12.42 -3.26
C GLY A 309 29.15 -13.55 -2.29
N TYR A 310 28.47 -13.24 -1.17
CA TYR A 310 27.99 -14.27 -0.25
C TYR A 310 26.85 -15.07 -0.87
N GLN A 311 27.07 -16.39 -1.00
CA GLN A 311 26.09 -17.32 -1.53
C GLN A 311 25.42 -18.14 -0.42
N PHE A 312 24.12 -18.36 -0.56
CA PHE A 312 23.33 -19.21 0.33
C PHE A 312 22.19 -19.89 -0.44
N ASP A 313 21.68 -20.99 0.12
CA ASP A 313 20.54 -21.70 -0.45
C ASP A 313 19.24 -21.28 0.26
N LEU A 314 18.21 -20.94 -0.51
CA LEU A 314 16.84 -20.72 -0.02
C LEU A 314 15.90 -21.65 -0.78
N GLY A 315 15.65 -22.81 -0.19
CA GLY A 315 14.90 -23.87 -0.85
C GLY A 315 15.65 -24.49 -2.01
N ASN A 316 15.15 -24.27 -3.22
CA ASN A 316 15.68 -24.85 -4.45
C ASN A 316 16.61 -23.90 -5.19
N GLU A 317 16.72 -22.66 -4.69
CA GLU A 317 17.46 -21.57 -5.29
C GLU A 317 18.77 -21.34 -4.51
N THR A 318 19.83 -21.09 -5.26
CA THR A 318 21.10 -20.60 -4.70
C THR A 318 21.16 -19.12 -5.05
N LEU A 319 21.18 -18.29 -4.02
CA LEU A 319 21.16 -16.83 -4.13
C LEU A 319 22.54 -16.29 -3.78
N GLU A 320 22.89 -15.16 -4.37
CA GLU A 320 24.12 -14.41 -4.13
C GLU A 320 23.78 -12.95 -3.82
N ILE A 321 24.43 -12.41 -2.79
CA ILE A 321 24.38 -10.98 -2.50
C ILE A 321 25.42 -10.28 -3.38
N GLU A 322 24.98 -9.36 -4.24
CA GLU A 322 25.83 -8.45 -4.97
C GLU A 322 25.74 -7.06 -4.35
N SER A 323 26.87 -6.48 -3.95
CA SER A 323 26.93 -5.17 -3.30
C SER A 323 28.03 -4.30 -3.90
N ASP A 324 27.66 -3.10 -4.35
CA ASP A 324 28.59 -2.03 -4.77
C ASP A 324 28.50 -0.86 -3.79
N GLY A 325 28.88 -1.12 -2.54
CA GLY A 325 28.83 -0.13 -1.46
C GLY A 325 27.41 0.07 -0.91
N ASN A 326 26.67 1.05 -1.42
CA ASN A 326 25.32 1.35 -0.94
C ASN A 326 24.23 0.58 -1.68
N ILE A 327 24.53 0.15 -2.91
CA ILE A 327 23.59 -0.56 -3.78
C ILE A 327 23.74 -2.05 -3.50
N VAL A 328 22.63 -2.68 -3.09
CA VAL A 328 22.56 -4.11 -2.84
C VAL A 328 21.54 -4.72 -3.78
N ARG A 329 21.91 -5.84 -4.41
CA ARG A 329 21.03 -6.69 -5.21
C ARG A 329 21.13 -8.12 -4.71
N LEU A 330 20.02 -8.82 -4.73
CA LEU A 330 19.99 -10.26 -4.55
C LEU A 330 19.79 -10.89 -5.92
N VAL A 331 20.68 -11.80 -6.31
CA VAL A 331 20.64 -12.46 -7.61
C VAL A 331 20.59 -13.97 -7.46
N ASN A 332 20.04 -14.65 -8.45
CA ASN A 332 20.19 -16.09 -8.54
C ASN A 332 21.61 -16.42 -9.02
N ALA A 333 22.39 -17.15 -8.21
CA ALA A 333 23.81 -17.42 -8.48
C ALA A 333 24.06 -18.22 -9.78
N LYS A 334 23.03 -18.89 -10.32
CA LYS A 334 23.16 -19.67 -11.57
C LYS A 334 22.86 -18.84 -12.81
N THR A 335 21.91 -17.92 -12.74
CA THR A 335 21.46 -17.13 -13.89
C THR A 335 21.98 -15.69 -13.87
N SER A 336 22.53 -15.24 -12.74
CA SER A 336 22.87 -13.84 -12.45
C SER A 336 21.70 -12.87 -12.66
N GLN A 337 20.47 -13.38 -12.63
CA GLN A 337 19.27 -12.54 -12.70
C GLN A 337 18.89 -12.08 -11.30
N GLN A 338 18.63 -10.78 -11.17
CA GLN A 338 18.10 -10.21 -9.93
C GLN A 338 16.74 -10.82 -9.60
N VAL A 339 16.53 -11.13 -8.33
CA VAL A 339 15.24 -11.63 -7.83
C VAL A 339 14.41 -10.47 -7.25
N PRO A 340 13.07 -10.58 -7.23
CA PRO A 340 12.20 -9.51 -6.72
C PRO A 340 12.29 -9.37 -5.21
N THR A 341 13.18 -8.50 -4.74
CA THR A 341 13.39 -8.21 -3.32
C THR A 341 12.48 -7.10 -2.80
N HIS A 342 12.03 -7.26 -1.55
CA HIS A 342 11.35 -6.24 -0.76
C HIS A 342 12.39 -5.26 -0.20
N ASN A 343 12.85 -4.33 -1.05
CA ASN A 343 13.93 -3.41 -0.70
C ASN A 343 13.45 -2.29 0.24
N GLY A 344 14.06 -2.21 1.42
CA GLY A 344 13.78 -1.15 2.38
C GLY A 344 12.61 -1.45 3.33
N PHE A 345 12.04 -2.64 3.27
CA PHE A 345 10.88 -3.01 4.09
C PHE A 345 11.26 -2.97 5.58
N HIS A 346 10.47 -2.32 6.44
CA HIS A 346 10.71 -2.35 7.88
C HIS A 346 10.57 -3.78 8.45
N PHE A 347 11.61 -4.26 9.14
CA PHE A 347 11.70 -5.63 9.67
C PHE A 347 10.50 -6.04 10.52
N GLY A 348 9.99 -5.16 11.38
CA GLY A 348 8.87 -5.45 12.28
C GLY A 348 7.54 -5.67 11.54
N ILE A 349 7.39 -5.06 10.35
CA ILE A 349 6.24 -5.32 9.48
C ILE A 349 6.50 -6.58 8.66
N TRP A 350 7.72 -6.77 8.13
CA TRP A 350 8.12 -8.02 7.46
C TRP A 350 7.84 -9.24 8.34
N ALA A 351 8.26 -9.23 9.60
CA ALA A 351 8.08 -10.34 10.54
C ALA A 351 6.61 -10.62 10.90
N GLU A 352 5.71 -9.65 10.71
CA GLU A 352 4.26 -9.88 10.86
C GLU A 352 3.71 -10.72 9.69
N TYR A 353 4.22 -10.50 8.47
CA TYR A 353 3.82 -11.23 7.27
C TYR A 353 4.59 -12.54 7.07
N PHE A 354 5.86 -12.58 7.48
CA PHE A 354 6.80 -13.69 7.27
C PHE A 354 7.51 -14.08 8.57
N PRO A 355 6.78 -14.52 9.62
CA PRO A 355 7.35 -14.74 10.95
C PRO A 355 8.45 -15.82 10.98
N GLU A 356 8.35 -16.79 10.08
CA GLU A 356 9.30 -17.91 9.97
C GLU A 356 10.50 -17.61 9.06
N SER A 357 10.65 -16.38 8.56
CA SER A 357 11.74 -16.03 7.65
C SER A 357 13.10 -16.26 8.32
N GLU A 358 14.07 -16.74 7.55
CA GLU A 358 15.47 -16.75 7.96
C GLU A 358 16.00 -15.31 8.09
N VAL A 359 16.99 -15.07 8.95
CA VAL A 359 17.58 -13.74 9.16
C VAL A 359 19.08 -13.82 9.00
N LEU A 360 19.62 -13.04 8.06
CA LEU A 360 21.06 -12.82 7.89
C LEU A 360 21.42 -11.45 8.45
N GLN A 361 22.40 -11.40 9.36
CA GLN A 361 22.77 -10.21 10.11
C GLN A 361 24.24 -10.19 10.49
#